data_AF-A0A537BWI0-F1
#
_entry.id   AF-A0A537BWI0-F1
#
_cell.length_a   1.000
_cell.length_b   1.000
_cell.length_c   1.000
_cell.angle_alpha   90.00
_cell.angle_beta   90.00
_cell.angle_gamma   90.00
#
_symmetry.space_group_name_H-M   'P 1'
#
loop_
_entity.id
_entity.type
_entity.pdbx_description
1 polymer ?
#
loop_
_entity_poly.entity_id
_entity_poly.type
_entity_poly.pdbx_seq_one_letter_code
_entity_poly.pdbx_strand_id
1 'polypeptide(L)'
;MVWHHRRNSLRTYWKQQTGYGRAEAMLERKWPEKYNGPGHVRWAGRIYGNGLTRALPWRRARVYHGIWGLAPYQSLYEPAPSLLGSLPLMPEWYLAFALLMGLSALSFVWSPLTLVLPLLVGAALLPLAQAGLSAAHASFPDSPPKRAALLKRRLLTAALHLVQPLARLRGRLKEGLTPWRCRGALQPAPLWPVTTSTWSEHWQAPDQRLNSIAAALQMEGGCVLRGGEHDRWDLEVRCGFFGAARLLMGVEDHGGGQFVRLRLWPDVPAWSPIVTVGFAALALGALHDNAWPAAAVLGLGALLLALRTLEQSTAAMATITRGLRRLHKGGA
;
A
#
# COMPACT_ATOMS: atom_id res chain seq x y z
N MET A 1 -31.18 0.39 16.46
CA MET A 1 -30.64 -0.99 16.36
C MET A 1 -30.58 -1.38 14.88
N VAL A 2 -29.40 -1.61 14.31
CA VAL A 2 -29.27 -2.01 12.90
C VAL A 2 -29.23 -3.54 12.84
N TRP A 3 -30.30 -4.15 12.34
CA TRP A 3 -30.39 -5.60 12.18
C TRP A 3 -29.72 -6.03 10.87
N HIS A 4 -28.67 -6.83 10.96
CA HIS A 4 -28.03 -7.42 9.79
C HIS A 4 -28.70 -8.75 9.44
N HIS A 5 -29.48 -8.75 8.34
CA HIS A 5 -30.06 -9.98 7.81
C HIS A 5 -29.01 -10.78 7.03
N ARG A 6 -28.89 -12.09 7.30
CA ARG A 6 -28.01 -12.99 6.55
C ARG A 6 -28.41 -12.99 5.07
N ARG A 7 -27.42 -13.08 4.18
CA ARG A 7 -27.65 -13.13 2.73
C ARG A 7 -27.91 -14.56 2.31
N ASN A 8 -29.00 -14.76 1.58
CA ASN A 8 -29.50 -16.10 1.23
C ASN A 8 -28.98 -16.60 -0.14
N SER A 9 -28.15 -15.81 -0.84
CA SER A 9 -27.63 -16.21 -2.17
C SER A 9 -26.21 -15.70 -2.45
N LEU A 10 -25.49 -16.42 -3.32
CA LEU A 10 -24.17 -16.02 -3.81
C LEU A 10 -24.21 -14.65 -4.51
N ARG A 11 -25.28 -14.37 -5.26
CA ARG A 11 -25.48 -13.08 -5.95
C ARG A 11 -25.59 -11.91 -4.97
N THR A 12 -26.34 -12.09 -3.88
CA THR A 12 -26.50 -11.04 -2.86
C THR A 12 -25.22 -10.86 -2.05
N TYR A 13 -24.50 -11.95 -1.75
CA TYR A 13 -23.15 -11.89 -1.17
C TYR A 13 -22.16 -11.14 -2.07
N TRP A 14 -22.11 -11.46 -3.36
CA TRP A 14 -21.24 -10.78 -4.33
C TRP A 14 -21.51 -9.27 -4.39
N LYS A 15 -22.78 -8.87 -4.49
CA LYS A 15 -23.18 -7.46 -4.49
C LYS A 15 -22.76 -6.76 -3.21
N GLN A 16 -22.92 -7.42 -2.05
CA GLN A 16 -22.50 -6.88 -0.76
C GLN A 16 -20.99 -6.69 -0.68
N GLN A 17 -20.19 -7.68 -1.08
CA GLN A 17 -18.73 -7.56 -1.08
C GLN A 17 -18.23 -6.50 -2.07
N THR A 18 -18.90 -6.36 -3.22
CA THR A 18 -18.66 -5.25 -4.14
C THR A 18 -18.95 -3.90 -3.46
N GLY A 19 -20.06 -3.80 -2.74
CA GLY A 19 -20.43 -2.61 -1.96
C GLY A 19 -19.39 -2.27 -0.88
N TYR A 20 -18.83 -3.26 -0.19
CA TYR A 20 -17.74 -3.04 0.77
C TYR A 20 -16.48 -2.49 0.10
N GLY A 21 -16.09 -3.04 -1.06
CA GLY A 21 -14.95 -2.50 -1.81
C GLY A 21 -15.18 -1.04 -2.26
N ARG A 22 -16.42 -0.66 -2.57
CA ARG A 22 -16.75 0.74 -2.87
C ARG A 22 -16.64 1.63 -1.65
N ALA A 23 -17.16 1.17 -0.50
CA ALA A 23 -17.07 1.89 0.75
C ALA A 23 -15.61 2.08 1.19
N GLU A 24 -14.74 1.09 0.99
CA GLU A 24 -13.30 1.19 1.24
C GLU A 24 -12.66 2.32 0.42
N ALA A 25 -13.01 2.43 -0.87
CA ALA A 25 -12.52 3.51 -1.73
C ALA A 25 -13.04 4.90 -1.33
N MET A 26 -14.31 5.00 -0.92
CA MET A 26 -14.89 6.25 -0.43
C MET A 26 -14.23 6.70 0.89
N LEU A 27 -13.95 5.76 1.79
CA LEU A 27 -13.24 6.04 3.04
C LEU A 27 -11.79 6.46 2.79
N GLU A 28 -11.09 5.82 1.86
CA GLU A 28 -9.73 6.21 1.48
C GLU A 28 -9.70 7.60 0.82
N ARG A 29 -10.75 8.00 0.10
CA ARG A 29 -10.89 9.37 -0.42
C ARG A 29 -11.05 10.40 0.70
N LYS A 30 -11.79 10.05 1.76
CA LYS A 30 -12.06 10.95 2.88
C LYS A 30 -10.86 11.06 3.84
N TRP A 31 -10.14 9.96 4.08
CA TRP A 31 -9.05 9.87 5.06
C TRP A 31 -7.82 9.16 4.47
N PRO A 32 -7.20 9.71 3.40
CA PRO A 32 -6.14 9.04 2.67
C PRO A 32 -4.92 8.71 3.54
N GLU A 33 -4.62 9.52 4.54
CA GLU A 33 -3.51 9.35 5.49
C GLU A 33 -3.65 8.09 6.36
N LYS A 34 -4.87 7.55 6.54
CA LYS A 34 -5.12 6.31 7.27
C LYS A 34 -4.84 5.05 6.44
N TYR A 35 -4.64 5.19 5.13
CA TYR A 35 -4.42 4.07 4.22
C TYR A 35 -2.94 3.94 3.83
N ASN A 36 -2.54 2.84 3.19
CA ASN A 36 -1.22 2.63 2.59
C ASN A 36 -1.26 2.81 1.06
N GLY A 37 -0.10 2.66 0.39
CA GLY A 37 0.03 2.81 -1.07
C GLY A 37 -1.01 2.01 -1.86
N PRO A 38 -1.17 0.69 -1.66
CA PRO A 38 -2.22 -0.09 -2.34
C PRO A 38 -3.65 0.27 -1.92
N GLY A 39 -3.87 0.94 -0.79
CA GLY A 39 -5.20 1.37 -0.34
C GLY A 39 -5.79 0.49 0.76
N HIS A 40 -4.96 -0.04 1.65
CA HIS A 40 -5.37 -0.74 2.89
C HIS A 40 -5.19 0.14 4.11
N VAL A 41 -6.10 0.02 5.08
CA VAL A 41 -6.03 0.78 6.34
C VAL A 41 -4.79 0.38 7.13
N ARG A 42 -3.97 1.36 7.51
CA ARG A 42 -2.89 1.21 8.50
C ARG A 42 -3.49 1.32 9.89
N TRP A 43 -4.00 0.21 10.41
CA TRP A 43 -4.52 0.15 11.77
C TRP A 43 -3.46 -0.43 12.72
N ALA A 44 -3.13 0.31 13.78
CA ALA A 44 -2.19 -0.08 14.82
C ALA A 44 -2.94 -0.42 16.12
N GLY A 45 -3.81 -1.44 16.07
CA GLY A 45 -4.58 -1.90 17.22
C GLY A 45 -5.27 -3.23 16.99
N ARG A 46 -5.96 -3.76 18.01
CA ARG A 46 -6.80 -4.96 17.89
C ARG A 46 -8.27 -4.58 17.88
N ILE A 47 -9.04 -5.19 16.98
CA ILE A 47 -10.50 -5.17 17.07
C ILE A 47 -10.88 -6.27 18.07
N TYR A 48 -11.64 -5.93 19.11
CA TYR A 48 -12.15 -6.91 20.07
C TYR A 48 -13.09 -7.88 19.34
N GLY A 49 -12.64 -9.13 19.18
CA GLY A 49 -13.39 -10.19 18.52
C GLY A 49 -12.48 -11.33 18.06
N ASN A 50 -13.08 -12.46 17.70
CA ASN A 50 -12.37 -13.56 17.02
C ASN A 50 -12.02 -13.09 15.60
N GLY A 51 -10.84 -12.48 15.45
CA GLY A 51 -10.39 -11.82 14.22
C GLY A 51 -10.51 -12.68 12.96
N LEU A 52 -10.99 -12.07 11.88
CA LEU A 52 -11.40 -12.69 10.62
C LEU A 52 -10.28 -13.40 9.83
N THR A 53 -9.02 -13.36 10.27
CA THR A 53 -7.92 -14.20 9.79
C THR A 53 -6.67 -13.84 10.58
N ARG A 54 -6.09 -14.81 11.28
CA ARG A 54 -4.81 -14.63 11.99
C ARG A 54 -3.71 -14.61 10.93
N ALA A 55 -3.12 -13.44 10.66
CA ALA A 55 -1.88 -13.36 9.88
C ALA A 55 -0.81 -14.20 10.62
N LEU A 56 -0.05 -15.04 9.90
CA LEU A 56 0.99 -15.85 10.53
C LEU A 56 2.02 -14.94 11.20
N PRO A 57 2.20 -14.99 12.54
CA PRO A 57 3.13 -14.12 13.23
C PRO A 57 4.56 -14.60 12.97
N TRP A 58 5.29 -13.87 12.12
CA TRP A 58 6.70 -14.15 11.82
C TRP A 58 7.69 -13.38 12.70
N ARG A 59 7.23 -12.40 13.50
CA ARG A 59 8.08 -11.64 14.43
C ARG A 59 7.50 -11.63 15.85
N ARG A 60 8.37 -11.78 16.84
CA ARG A 60 8.03 -11.63 18.27
C ARG A 60 7.86 -10.15 18.61
N ALA A 61 6.93 -9.85 19.52
CA ALA A 61 6.77 -8.51 20.07
C ALA A 61 8.05 -8.10 20.82
N ARG A 62 8.43 -6.82 20.73
CA ARG A 62 9.59 -6.26 21.43
C ARG A 62 9.10 -5.24 22.44
N VAL A 63 9.48 -5.40 23.70
CA VAL A 63 9.20 -4.44 24.77
C VAL A 63 10.32 -3.40 24.76
N TYR A 64 9.95 -2.12 24.76
CA TYR A 64 10.93 -1.05 24.94
C TYR A 64 11.12 -0.80 26.41
N HIS A 65 12.38 -0.83 26.82
CA HIS A 65 12.78 -0.61 28.19
C HIS A 65 13.53 0.72 28.36
N GLY A 66 13.73 1.52 27.29
CA GLY A 66 14.55 2.75 27.38
C GLY A 66 16.05 2.46 27.33
N ILE A 67 16.86 3.52 27.28
CA ILE A 67 18.31 3.41 27.42
C ILE A 67 18.60 2.89 28.84
N TRP A 68 19.32 1.76 28.93
CA TRP A 68 19.62 1.06 30.18
C TRP A 68 18.42 0.58 31.02
N GLY A 69 17.23 0.46 30.43
CA GLY A 69 16.06 0.00 31.21
C GLY A 69 15.30 1.11 31.94
N LEU A 70 15.62 2.37 31.67
CA LEU A 70 15.10 3.55 32.39
C LEU A 70 13.80 4.13 31.81
N ALA A 71 13.12 3.45 30.88
CA ALA A 71 11.86 3.95 30.36
C ALA A 71 10.83 4.06 31.51
N PRO A 72 10.18 5.22 31.70
CA PRO A 72 9.21 5.42 32.78
C PRO A 72 7.98 4.51 32.63
N TYR A 73 7.75 3.97 31.44
CA TYR A 73 6.74 2.95 31.15
C TYR A 73 7.23 1.99 30.06
N GLN A 74 6.84 0.72 30.17
CA GLN A 74 7.12 -0.30 29.16
C GLN A 74 6.06 -0.24 28.06
N SER A 75 6.44 0.28 26.89
CA SER A 75 5.60 0.19 25.69
C SER A 75 5.84 -1.14 24.99
N LEU A 76 4.75 -1.85 24.71
CA LEU A 76 4.77 -3.10 23.95
C LEU A 76 4.66 -2.75 22.47
N TYR A 77 5.79 -2.74 21.76
CA TYR A 77 5.80 -2.56 20.32
C TYR A 77 5.44 -3.91 19.68
N GLU A 78 4.15 -4.13 19.43
CA GLU A 78 3.73 -5.22 18.55
C GLU A 78 4.14 -4.86 17.12
N PRO A 79 4.92 -5.73 16.44
CA PRO A 79 5.20 -5.53 15.03
C PRO A 79 3.87 -5.57 14.27
N ALA A 80 3.66 -4.59 13.39
CA ALA A 80 2.53 -4.62 12.47
C ALA A 80 2.50 -5.97 11.73
N PRO A 81 1.30 -6.54 11.45
CA PRO A 81 1.18 -7.82 10.76
C PRO A 81 2.09 -7.85 9.52
N SER A 82 2.84 -8.95 9.35
CA SER A 82 3.82 -9.06 8.28
C SER A 82 3.11 -8.92 6.93
N LEU A 83 3.69 -8.11 6.01
CA LEU A 83 3.16 -7.93 4.67
C LEU A 83 2.87 -9.30 4.03
N LEU A 84 3.83 -10.23 4.10
CA LEU A 84 3.71 -11.60 3.60
C LEU A 84 2.52 -12.39 4.19
N GLY A 85 2.21 -12.22 5.48
CA GLY A 85 1.07 -12.89 6.12
C GLY A 85 -0.29 -12.27 5.74
N SER A 86 -0.30 -11.03 5.28
CA SER A 86 -1.50 -10.32 4.80
C SER A 86 -1.71 -10.37 3.29
N LEU A 87 -0.66 -10.67 2.50
CA LEU A 87 -0.70 -10.67 1.03
C LEU A 87 -1.82 -11.53 0.44
N PRO A 88 -2.07 -12.79 0.88
CA PRO A 88 -3.14 -13.62 0.30
C PRO A 88 -4.55 -13.09 0.57
N LEU A 89 -4.70 -12.27 1.61
CA LEU A 89 -5.98 -11.66 2.01
C LEU A 89 -6.27 -10.36 1.27
N MET A 90 -5.26 -9.78 0.61
CA MET A 90 -5.39 -8.55 -0.13
C MET A 90 -6.14 -8.82 -1.45
N PRO A 91 -7.19 -8.04 -1.78
CA PRO A 91 -7.85 -8.11 -3.08
C PRO A 91 -6.87 -8.02 -4.27
N GLU A 92 -5.80 -7.25 -4.12
CA GLU A 92 -4.74 -7.05 -5.11
C GLU A 92 -3.93 -8.32 -5.42
N TRP A 93 -3.97 -9.35 -4.57
CA TRP A 93 -3.34 -10.64 -4.86
C TRP A 93 -3.85 -11.25 -6.15
N TYR A 94 -5.12 -11.01 -6.49
CA TYR A 94 -5.71 -11.47 -7.76
C TYR A 94 -5.11 -10.75 -8.97
N LEU A 95 -4.66 -9.50 -8.82
CA LEU A 95 -3.94 -8.78 -9.88
C LEU A 95 -2.53 -9.35 -10.05
N ALA A 96 -1.83 -9.64 -8.95
CA ALA A 96 -0.53 -10.29 -8.98
C ALA A 96 -0.63 -11.70 -9.62
N PHE A 97 -1.65 -12.47 -9.24
CA PHE A 97 -1.93 -13.77 -9.83
C PHE A 97 -2.24 -13.69 -11.33
N ALA A 98 -3.06 -12.72 -11.76
CA ALA A 98 -3.34 -12.49 -13.18
C ALA A 98 -2.07 -12.09 -13.96
N LEU A 99 -1.20 -11.27 -13.37
CA LEU A 99 0.09 -10.91 -13.97
C LEU A 99 1.00 -12.14 -14.13
N LEU A 100 1.14 -12.96 -13.08
CA LEU A 100 1.91 -14.20 -13.14
C LEU A 100 1.36 -15.19 -14.16
N MET A 101 0.04 -15.26 -14.30
CA MET A 101 -0.62 -16.08 -15.33
C MET A 101 -0.27 -15.57 -16.73
N GLY A 102 -0.31 -14.25 -16.96
CA GLY A 102 0.11 -13.65 -18.21
C GLY A 102 1.57 -13.93 -18.54
N LEU A 103 2.48 -13.74 -17.58
CA LEU A 103 3.91 -14.05 -17.74
C LEU A 103 4.15 -15.55 -18.00
N SER A 104 3.38 -16.42 -17.36
CA SER A 104 3.45 -17.86 -17.61
C SER A 104 2.94 -18.21 -19.01
N ALA A 105 1.92 -17.53 -19.52
CA ALA A 105 1.47 -17.73 -20.90
C ALA A 105 2.52 -17.27 -21.93
N LEU A 106 3.35 -16.26 -21.61
CA LEU A 106 4.49 -15.90 -22.46
C LEU A 106 5.53 -17.03 -22.55
N SER A 107 5.51 -18.03 -21.66
CA SER A 107 6.43 -19.17 -21.75
C SER A 107 6.19 -20.05 -22.98
N PHE A 108 5.01 -19.96 -23.62
CA PHE A 108 4.75 -20.63 -24.90
C PHE A 108 5.57 -20.02 -26.05
N VAL A 109 5.97 -18.75 -25.92
CA VAL A 109 6.75 -18.02 -26.93
C VAL A 109 8.22 -17.93 -26.54
N TRP A 110 8.54 -17.87 -25.24
CA TRP A 110 9.92 -17.79 -24.74
C TRP A 110 10.12 -18.72 -23.52
N SER A 111 10.81 -19.83 -23.75
CA SER A 111 10.94 -20.94 -22.79
C SER A 111 11.53 -20.58 -21.40
N PRO A 112 12.43 -19.58 -21.23
CA PRO A 112 12.95 -19.22 -19.92
C PRO A 112 11.87 -18.77 -18.92
N LEU A 113 10.71 -18.28 -19.38
CA LEU A 113 9.60 -17.88 -18.49
C LEU A 113 8.88 -19.06 -17.84
N THR A 114 9.21 -20.30 -18.21
CA THR A 114 8.74 -21.49 -17.48
C THR A 114 9.17 -21.48 -16.01
N LEU A 115 10.25 -20.76 -15.67
CA LEU A 115 10.70 -20.53 -14.29
C LEU A 115 9.66 -19.75 -13.43
N VAL A 116 8.70 -19.08 -14.06
CA VAL A 116 7.60 -18.37 -13.38
C VAL A 116 6.49 -19.34 -12.94
N LEU A 117 6.40 -20.54 -13.53
CA LEU A 117 5.33 -21.51 -13.23
C LEU A 117 5.29 -21.96 -11.76
N PRO A 118 6.42 -22.31 -11.10
CA PRO A 118 6.41 -22.62 -9.67
C PRO A 118 5.88 -21.47 -8.81
N LEU A 119 6.18 -20.22 -9.19
CA LEU A 119 5.68 -19.03 -8.51
C LEU A 119 4.17 -18.87 -8.70
N LEU A 120 3.66 -19.12 -9.91
CA LEU A 120 2.22 -19.13 -10.20
C LEU A 120 1.49 -20.20 -9.36
N VAL A 121 2.06 -21.41 -9.26
CA VAL A 121 1.52 -22.50 -8.43
C VAL A 121 1.49 -22.09 -6.97
N GLY A 122 2.60 -21.56 -6.44
CA GLY A 122 2.64 -21.03 -5.07
C GLY A 122 1.60 -19.93 -4.83
N ALA A 123 1.43 -19.03 -5.81
CA ALA A 123 0.47 -17.94 -5.72
C ALA A 123 -0.99 -18.41 -5.73
N ALA A 124 -1.31 -19.52 -6.41
CA ALA A 124 -2.61 -20.17 -6.35
C ALA A 124 -2.84 -20.93 -5.04
N LEU A 125 -1.82 -21.64 -4.55
CA LEU A 125 -1.92 -22.48 -3.35
C LEU A 125 -2.18 -21.66 -2.09
N LEU A 126 -1.64 -20.45 -1.98
CA LEU A 126 -1.81 -19.58 -0.81
C LEU A 126 -3.28 -19.25 -0.50
N PRO A 127 -4.09 -18.66 -1.41
CA PRO A 127 -5.52 -18.44 -1.18
C PRO A 127 -6.31 -19.73 -1.00
N LEU A 128 -5.95 -20.82 -1.70
CA LEU A 128 -6.63 -22.11 -1.59
C LEU A 128 -6.43 -22.72 -0.20
N ALA A 129 -5.19 -22.73 0.31
CA ALA A 129 -4.86 -23.21 1.64
C ALA A 129 -5.58 -22.38 2.71
N GLN A 130 -5.58 -21.05 2.57
CA GLN A 130 -6.27 -20.16 3.49
C GLN A 130 -7.80 -20.38 3.48
N ALA A 131 -8.41 -20.52 2.30
CA ALA A 131 -9.84 -20.83 2.18
C ALA A 131 -10.18 -22.20 2.79
N GLY A 132 -9.30 -23.20 2.63
CA GLY A 132 -9.43 -24.52 3.23
C GLY A 132 -9.35 -24.47 4.76
N LEU A 133 -8.36 -23.76 5.32
CA LEU A 133 -8.19 -23.58 6.76
C LEU A 133 -9.38 -22.83 7.38
N SER A 134 -9.85 -21.75 6.73
CA SER A 134 -11.03 -21.02 7.18
C SER A 134 -12.29 -21.89 7.16
N ALA A 135 -12.45 -22.74 6.14
CA ALA A 135 -13.57 -23.67 6.05
C ALA A 135 -13.47 -24.81 7.09
N ALA A 136 -12.26 -25.28 7.41
CA ALA A 136 -12.03 -26.32 8.41
C ALA A 136 -12.36 -25.84 9.82
N HIS A 137 -11.99 -24.60 10.16
CA HIS A 137 -12.26 -23.97 11.45
C HIS A 137 -13.67 -23.40 11.60
N ALA A 138 -14.49 -23.41 10.54
CA ALA A 138 -15.86 -22.92 10.61
C ALA A 138 -16.75 -23.87 11.44
N SER A 139 -17.32 -23.36 12.53
CA SER A 139 -18.30 -24.06 13.35
C SER A 139 -19.71 -23.85 12.80
N PHE A 140 -20.47 -24.93 12.63
CA PHE A 140 -21.84 -24.87 12.13
C PHE A 140 -22.83 -25.48 13.14
N PRO A 141 -23.21 -24.74 14.20
CA PRO A 141 -24.04 -25.26 15.30
C PRO A 141 -25.41 -25.78 14.84
N ASP A 142 -26.02 -25.15 13.81
CA ASP A 142 -27.35 -25.54 13.28
C ASP A 142 -27.25 -26.55 12.12
N SER A 143 -26.35 -27.53 12.18
CA SER A 143 -26.15 -28.49 11.07
C SER A 143 -26.83 -29.84 11.31
N PRO A 144 -27.53 -30.39 10.30
CA PRO A 144 -28.02 -31.76 10.37
C PRO A 144 -26.84 -32.76 10.45
N PRO A 145 -27.01 -33.94 11.06
CA PRO A 145 -25.92 -34.89 11.38
C PRO A 145 -25.24 -35.53 10.16
N LYS A 146 -25.64 -35.18 8.93
CA LYS A 146 -25.15 -35.82 7.70
C LYS A 146 -23.79 -35.24 7.26
N ARG A 147 -22.77 -36.10 7.14
CA ARG A 147 -21.41 -35.74 6.69
C ARG A 147 -21.40 -35.00 5.34
N ALA A 148 -22.24 -35.39 4.39
CA ALA A 148 -22.35 -34.74 3.09
C ALA A 148 -22.84 -33.28 3.18
N ALA A 149 -23.77 -32.99 4.10
CA ALA A 149 -24.28 -31.63 4.31
C ALA A 149 -23.19 -30.73 4.93
N LEU A 150 -22.38 -31.27 5.83
CA LEU A 150 -21.23 -30.58 6.41
C LEU A 150 -20.16 -30.29 5.36
N LEU A 151 -19.83 -31.27 4.51
CA LEU A 151 -18.87 -31.08 3.42
C LEU A 151 -19.34 -30.00 2.44
N LYS A 152 -20.63 -30.03 2.04
CA LYS A 152 -21.22 -28.99 1.19
C LYS A 152 -21.09 -27.59 1.80
N ARG A 153 -21.35 -27.45 3.11
CA ARG A 153 -21.19 -26.17 3.82
C ARG A 153 -19.74 -25.71 3.86
N ARG A 154 -18.78 -26.61 4.14
CA ARG A 154 -17.34 -26.28 4.11
C ARG A 154 -16.87 -25.86 2.73
N LEU A 155 -17.24 -26.58 1.67
CA LEU A 155 -16.92 -26.22 0.29
C LEU A 155 -17.51 -24.86 -0.10
N LEU A 156 -18.77 -24.60 0.29
CA LEU A 156 -19.39 -23.30 0.09
C LEU A 156 -18.63 -22.19 0.84
N THR A 157 -18.26 -22.42 2.10
CA THR A 157 -17.46 -21.48 2.89
C THR A 157 -16.10 -21.21 2.24
N ALA A 158 -15.40 -22.24 1.76
CA ALA A 158 -14.14 -22.08 1.03
C ALA A 158 -14.34 -21.26 -0.25
N ALA A 159 -15.36 -21.57 -1.05
CA ALA A 159 -15.69 -20.82 -2.26
C ALA A 159 -16.01 -19.34 -1.96
N LEU A 160 -16.73 -19.07 -0.87
CA LEU A 160 -17.03 -17.70 -0.43
C LEU A 160 -15.77 -16.93 -0.02
N HIS A 161 -14.77 -17.58 0.58
CA HIS A 161 -13.49 -16.97 0.91
C HIS A 161 -12.66 -16.63 -0.33
N LEU A 162 -12.76 -17.41 -1.41
CA LEU A 162 -12.12 -17.09 -2.70
C LEU A 162 -12.87 -16.00 -3.47
N VAL A 163 -14.19 -16.00 -3.40
CA VAL A 163 -15.02 -15.02 -4.12
C VAL A 163 -14.96 -13.63 -3.46
N GLN A 164 -14.78 -13.58 -2.14
CA GLN A 164 -14.82 -12.34 -1.36
C GLN A 164 -13.80 -11.28 -1.81
N PRO A 165 -12.48 -11.57 -1.90
CA PRO A 165 -11.51 -10.56 -2.29
C PRO A 165 -11.68 -10.13 -3.74
N LEU A 166 -12.12 -11.03 -4.63
CA LEU A 166 -12.40 -10.70 -6.04
C LEU A 166 -13.56 -9.70 -6.16
N ALA A 167 -14.66 -9.93 -5.42
CA ALA A 167 -15.80 -9.02 -5.39
C ALA A 167 -15.40 -7.66 -4.79
N ARG A 168 -14.61 -7.64 -3.72
CA ARG A 168 -14.07 -6.41 -3.13
C ARG A 168 -13.15 -5.67 -4.09
N LEU A 169 -12.25 -6.37 -4.78
CA LEU A 169 -11.36 -5.80 -5.79
C LEU A 169 -12.17 -5.06 -6.86
N ARG A 170 -13.22 -5.69 -7.39
CA ARG A 170 -14.12 -5.06 -8.37
C ARG A 170 -14.76 -3.77 -7.83
N GLY A 171 -15.18 -3.78 -6.56
CA GLY A 171 -15.72 -2.60 -5.88
C GLY A 171 -14.69 -1.47 -5.78
N ARG A 172 -13.48 -1.79 -5.35
CA ARG A 172 -12.36 -0.85 -5.19
C ARG A 172 -11.93 -0.24 -6.51
N LEU A 173 -11.73 -1.07 -7.54
CA LEU A 173 -11.34 -0.61 -8.88
C LEU A 173 -12.39 0.31 -9.49
N LYS A 174 -13.69 0.00 -9.33
CA LYS A 174 -14.77 0.83 -9.87
C LYS A 174 -14.81 2.23 -9.27
N GLU A 175 -14.43 2.39 -8.01
CA GLU A 175 -14.41 3.68 -7.31
C GLU A 175 -13.03 4.38 -7.37
N GLY A 176 -12.09 3.84 -8.16
CA GLY A 176 -10.78 4.45 -8.42
C GLY A 176 -9.68 4.08 -7.42
N LEU A 177 -9.93 3.16 -6.49
CA LEU A 177 -8.91 2.67 -5.56
C LEU A 177 -8.05 1.59 -6.24
N THR A 178 -7.18 2.03 -7.15
CA THR A 178 -6.24 1.18 -7.88
C THR A 178 -4.82 1.26 -7.26
N PRO A 179 -3.99 0.22 -7.38
CA PRO A 179 -2.58 0.26 -6.97
C PRO A 179 -1.76 1.31 -7.74
N TRP A 180 -2.11 1.55 -9.01
CA TRP A 180 -1.40 2.49 -9.89
C TRP A 180 -1.97 3.91 -9.87
N ARG A 181 -2.85 4.25 -8.93
CA ARG A 181 -3.35 5.63 -8.76
C ARG A 181 -2.22 6.58 -8.37
N CYS A 182 -2.28 7.83 -8.85
CA CYS A 182 -1.47 8.94 -8.35
C CYS A 182 -2.40 10.03 -7.81
N ARG A 183 -2.02 10.61 -6.68
CA ARG A 183 -2.65 11.76 -6.03
C ARG A 183 -1.78 13.00 -6.21
N GLY A 184 -2.28 13.96 -6.97
CA GLY A 184 -1.59 15.23 -7.20
C GLY A 184 -1.49 15.55 -8.68
N ALA A 185 -1.21 16.81 -8.99
CA ALA A 185 -1.01 17.24 -10.37
C ALA A 185 0.39 16.85 -10.83
N LEU A 186 0.49 16.24 -12.01
CA LEU A 186 1.77 16.04 -12.67
C LEU A 186 2.30 17.40 -13.12
N GLN A 187 3.44 17.79 -12.56
CA GLN A 187 4.12 19.04 -12.87
C GLN A 187 5.64 18.82 -12.83
N PRO A 188 6.42 19.63 -13.54
CA PRO A 188 7.88 19.57 -13.48
C PRO A 188 8.37 19.80 -12.05
N ALA A 189 9.02 18.79 -11.50
CA ALA A 189 9.65 18.85 -10.17
C ALA A 189 10.95 18.05 -10.18
N PRO A 190 11.94 18.45 -9.37
CA PRO A 190 13.23 17.77 -9.31
C PRO A 190 13.05 16.36 -8.75
N LEU A 191 13.76 15.40 -9.36
CA LEU A 191 13.83 14.00 -8.92
C LEU A 191 15.09 13.69 -8.11
N TRP A 192 15.82 14.73 -7.68
CA TRP A 192 17.00 14.64 -6.85
C TRP A 192 16.76 15.36 -5.52
N PRO A 193 17.60 15.12 -4.49
CA PRO A 193 17.51 15.83 -3.24
C PRO A 193 17.67 17.35 -3.44
N VAL A 194 16.76 18.13 -2.86
CA VAL A 194 16.81 19.60 -2.88
C VAL A 194 16.85 20.11 -1.46
N THR A 195 17.78 21.02 -1.20
CA THR A 195 17.85 21.75 0.07
C THR A 195 17.44 23.19 -0.17
N THR A 196 16.58 23.72 0.68
CA THR A 196 16.18 25.13 0.68
C THR A 196 16.24 25.67 2.10
N SER A 197 16.53 26.95 2.24
CA SER A 197 16.65 27.61 3.54
C SER A 197 15.92 28.95 3.53
N THR A 198 15.29 29.27 4.65
CA THR A 198 14.41 30.43 4.76
C THR A 198 14.64 31.09 6.11
N TRP A 199 14.76 32.42 6.10
CA TRP A 199 14.84 33.20 7.34
C TRP A 199 13.42 33.56 7.78
N SER A 200 13.16 33.45 9.08
CA SER A 200 11.87 33.78 9.69
C SER A 200 12.14 34.72 10.86
N GLU A 201 11.67 35.96 10.76
CA GLU A 201 11.77 36.94 11.86
C GLU A 201 10.88 36.54 13.04
N HIS A 202 9.76 35.87 12.75
CA HIS A 202 8.83 35.38 13.76
C HIS A 202 9.30 34.03 14.28
N TRP A 203 9.49 33.96 15.60
CA TRP A 203 9.74 32.71 16.29
C TRP A 203 8.47 31.85 16.28
N GLN A 204 8.61 30.59 15.88
CA GLN A 204 7.57 29.58 15.97
C GLN A 204 8.18 28.29 16.50
N ALA A 205 7.45 27.60 17.38
CA ALA A 205 7.86 26.29 17.84
C ALA A 205 7.98 25.31 16.64
N PRO A 206 9.01 24.44 16.60
CA PRO A 206 9.22 23.55 15.47
C PRO A 206 8.00 22.67 15.12
N ASP A 207 7.27 22.21 16.12
CA ASP A 207 6.05 21.42 15.93
C ASP A 207 4.93 22.24 15.26
N GLN A 208 4.74 23.50 15.67
CA GLN A 208 3.76 24.40 15.08
C GLN A 208 4.10 24.72 13.62
N ARG A 209 5.38 24.94 13.33
CA ARG A 209 5.86 25.14 11.95
C ARG A 209 5.66 23.88 11.10
N LEU A 210 5.95 22.70 11.64
CA LEU A 210 5.70 21.46 10.92
C LEU A 210 4.21 21.24 10.66
N ASN A 211 3.34 21.61 11.62
CA ASN A 211 1.89 21.56 11.47
C ASN A 211 1.40 22.50 10.36
N SER A 212 1.93 23.72 10.27
CA SER A 212 1.57 24.68 9.22
C SER A 212 2.03 24.21 7.84
N ILE A 213 3.23 23.61 7.75
CA ILE A 213 3.71 22.96 6.53
C ILE A 213 2.79 21.82 6.12
N ALA A 214 2.46 20.91 7.04
CA ALA A 214 1.56 19.79 6.78
C ALA A 214 0.18 20.27 6.30
N ALA A 215 -0.39 21.31 6.92
CA ALA A 215 -1.66 21.89 6.51
C ALA A 215 -1.61 22.49 5.10
N ALA A 216 -0.54 23.21 4.74
CA ALA A 216 -0.36 23.73 3.39
C ALA A 216 -0.26 22.62 2.33
N LEU A 217 0.45 21.53 2.65
CA LEU A 217 0.56 20.37 1.77
C LEU A 217 -0.78 19.65 1.59
N GLN A 218 -1.60 19.56 2.63
CA GLN A 218 -2.96 19.01 2.56
C GLN A 218 -3.88 19.91 1.71
N MET A 219 -3.75 21.23 1.81
CA MET A 219 -4.51 22.18 0.96
C MET A 219 -4.16 22.06 -0.52
N GLU A 220 -2.93 21.65 -0.86
CA GLU A 220 -2.52 21.33 -2.23
C GLU A 220 -3.02 19.95 -2.71
N GLY A 221 -3.80 19.24 -1.89
CA GLY A 221 -4.35 17.92 -2.18
C GLY A 221 -3.41 16.76 -1.88
N GLY A 222 -2.30 17.01 -1.19
CA GLY A 222 -1.31 16.00 -0.81
C GLY A 222 -1.79 15.08 0.29
N CYS A 223 -1.53 13.77 0.16
CA CYS A 223 -1.68 12.83 1.27
C CYS A 223 -0.44 12.91 2.17
N VAL A 224 -0.53 13.67 3.26
CA VAL A 224 0.59 13.92 4.17
C VAL A 224 0.59 12.95 5.34
N LEU A 225 1.73 12.28 5.53
CA LEU A 225 2.02 11.41 6.67
C LEU A 225 3.07 12.08 7.54
N ARG A 226 2.99 11.86 8.85
CA ARG A 226 4.02 12.29 9.81
C ARG A 226 4.98 11.14 10.10
N GLY A 227 6.25 11.48 10.21
CA GLY A 227 7.28 10.58 10.70
C GLY A 227 7.01 10.17 12.15
N GLY A 228 7.34 8.93 12.48
CA GLY A 228 7.41 8.47 13.86
C GLY A 228 8.71 8.86 14.53
N GLU A 229 8.83 8.55 15.82
CA GLU A 229 9.98 8.90 16.67
C GLU A 229 11.34 8.42 16.15
N HIS A 230 11.35 7.38 15.33
CA HIS A 230 12.56 6.73 14.81
C HIS A 230 12.78 6.97 13.31
N ASP A 231 11.89 7.72 12.67
CA ASP A 231 12.00 8.02 11.26
C ASP A 231 13.04 9.12 11.03
N ARG A 232 13.77 9.02 9.91
CA ARG A 232 14.80 10.01 9.51
C ARG A 232 14.22 11.15 8.66
N TRP A 233 12.92 11.40 8.79
CA TRP A 233 12.13 12.33 8.01
C TRP A 233 10.93 12.77 8.84
N ASP A 234 10.44 13.99 8.62
CA ASP A 234 9.37 14.57 9.44
C ASP A 234 8.00 14.44 8.76
N LEU A 235 7.95 14.69 7.44
CA LEU A 235 6.74 14.59 6.63
C LEU A 235 7.00 13.76 5.36
N GLU A 236 6.03 12.94 4.99
CA GLU A 236 6.00 12.22 3.72
C GLU A 236 4.73 12.57 2.97
N VAL A 237 4.86 13.03 1.72
CA VAL A 237 3.74 13.25 0.81
C VAL A 237 3.66 12.07 -0.15
N ARG A 238 2.57 11.31 -0.05
CA ARG A 238 2.37 10.11 -0.87
C ARG A 238 1.52 10.41 -2.10
N CYS A 239 2.06 10.15 -3.31
CA CYS A 239 1.24 10.15 -4.54
C CYS A 239 0.54 8.81 -4.75
N GLY A 240 1.24 7.69 -4.52
CA GLY A 240 0.68 6.37 -4.82
C GLY A 240 1.53 5.21 -4.27
N PHE A 241 1.51 4.08 -4.97
CA PHE A 241 2.23 2.86 -4.59
C PHE A 241 3.69 2.84 -5.06
N PHE A 242 4.01 3.54 -6.14
CA PHE A 242 5.32 3.55 -6.80
C PHE A 242 6.20 4.72 -6.39
N GLY A 243 5.65 5.78 -5.80
CA GLY A 243 6.43 6.95 -5.42
C GLY A 243 5.79 7.83 -4.36
N ALA A 244 6.65 8.39 -3.51
CA ALA A 244 6.36 9.40 -2.51
C ALA A 244 7.48 10.45 -2.50
N ALA A 245 7.36 11.47 -1.67
CA ALA A 245 8.41 12.44 -1.41
C ALA A 245 8.49 12.72 0.08
N ARG A 246 9.71 12.87 0.61
CA ARG A 246 9.97 13.13 2.03
C ARG A 246 10.52 14.54 2.22
N LEU A 247 10.22 15.08 3.39
CA LEU A 247 10.67 16.36 3.88
C LEU A 247 11.26 16.17 5.27
N LEU A 248 12.42 16.79 5.48
CA LEU A 248 13.08 16.94 6.76
C LEU A 248 13.32 18.43 7.04
N MET A 249 13.03 18.86 8.25
CA MET A 249 13.14 20.23 8.71
C MET A 249 14.14 20.34 9.85
N GLY A 250 15.11 21.24 9.69
CA GLY A 250 15.96 21.74 10.77
C GLY A 250 15.60 23.19 11.07
N VAL A 251 15.57 23.56 12.34
CA VAL A 251 15.37 24.95 12.78
C VAL A 251 16.53 25.33 13.69
N GLU A 252 17.17 26.46 13.39
CA GLU A 252 18.26 27.02 14.17
C GLU A 252 17.81 28.37 14.74
N ASP A 253 17.68 28.46 16.06
CA ASP A 253 17.30 29.69 16.74
C ASP A 253 18.48 30.66 16.81
N HIS A 254 18.25 31.90 16.38
CA HIS A 254 19.21 33.00 16.42
C HIS A 254 18.59 34.18 17.17
N GLY A 255 19.42 35.07 17.73
CA GLY A 255 18.95 36.18 18.58
C GLY A 255 17.96 37.16 17.92
N GLY A 256 17.82 37.14 16.59
CA GLY A 256 16.90 37.99 15.83
C GLY A 256 15.87 37.22 14.98
N GLY A 257 15.76 35.90 15.13
CA GLY A 257 14.84 35.09 14.32
C GLY A 257 15.24 33.62 14.24
N GLN A 258 14.58 32.88 13.35
CA GLN A 258 14.83 31.47 13.13
C GLN A 258 15.34 31.23 11.71
N PHE A 259 16.40 30.43 11.58
CA PHE A 259 16.85 29.91 10.31
C PHE A 259 16.28 28.51 10.10
N VAL A 260 15.42 28.37 9.08
CA VAL A 260 14.74 27.10 8.78
C VAL A 260 15.41 26.47 7.56
N ARG A 261 15.88 25.24 7.70
CA ARG A 261 16.45 24.43 6.64
C ARG A 261 15.51 23.29 6.31
N LEU A 262 15.15 23.15 5.04
CA LEU A 262 14.31 22.07 4.55
C LEU A 262 15.10 21.24 3.55
N ARG A 263 15.10 19.93 3.75
CA ARG A 263 15.63 18.95 2.79
C ARG A 263 14.48 18.12 2.24
N LEU A 264 14.43 18.00 0.92
CA LEU A 264 13.37 17.39 0.15
C LEU A 264 13.98 16.30 -0.72
N TRP A 265 13.36 15.13 -0.82
CA TRP A 265 13.81 14.10 -1.77
C TRP A 265 12.67 13.15 -2.15
N PRO A 266 12.67 12.60 -3.37
CA PRO A 266 11.73 11.54 -3.72
C PRO A 266 12.07 10.26 -2.95
N ASP A 267 11.04 9.55 -2.51
CA ASP A 267 11.15 8.21 -1.94
C ASP A 267 10.51 7.21 -2.90
N VAL A 268 11.35 6.39 -3.51
CA VAL A 268 10.93 5.29 -4.39
C VAL A 268 11.11 3.99 -3.62
N PRO A 269 10.06 3.18 -3.46
CA PRO A 269 10.18 1.92 -2.74
C PRO A 269 11.07 0.97 -3.54
N ALA A 270 12.03 0.31 -2.86
CA ALA A 270 13.08 -0.48 -3.52
C ALA A 270 12.57 -1.58 -4.46
N TRP A 271 11.38 -2.14 -4.21
CA TRP A 271 10.79 -3.15 -5.08
C TRP A 271 10.50 -2.61 -6.49
N SER A 272 10.20 -1.31 -6.64
CA SER A 272 9.84 -0.71 -7.92
C SER A 272 11.00 -0.75 -8.93
N PRO A 273 12.20 -0.20 -8.65
CA PRO A 273 13.32 -0.29 -9.58
C PRO A 273 13.80 -1.73 -9.77
N ILE A 274 13.74 -2.58 -8.74
CA ILE A 274 14.11 -4.01 -8.86
C ILE A 274 13.22 -4.71 -9.89
N VAL A 275 11.90 -4.54 -9.81
CA VAL A 275 10.97 -5.16 -10.76
C VAL A 275 11.15 -4.55 -12.15
N THR A 276 11.31 -3.23 -12.28
CA THR A 276 11.55 -2.58 -13.57
C THR A 276 12.81 -3.12 -14.26
N VAL A 277 13.93 -3.22 -13.53
CA VAL A 277 15.19 -3.78 -14.03
C VAL A 277 15.04 -5.25 -14.38
N GLY A 278 14.32 -6.03 -13.56
CA GLY A 278 14.02 -7.43 -13.85
C GLY A 278 13.24 -7.61 -15.17
N PHE A 279 12.19 -6.81 -15.39
CA PHE A 279 11.44 -6.83 -16.66
C PHE A 279 12.31 -6.39 -17.84
N ALA A 280 13.17 -5.38 -17.67
CA ALA A 280 14.09 -4.92 -18.71
C ALA A 280 15.13 -6.00 -19.07
N ALA A 281 15.70 -6.67 -18.08
CA ALA A 281 16.65 -7.77 -18.30
C ALA A 281 15.99 -8.95 -19.02
N LEU A 282 14.76 -9.31 -18.64
CA LEU A 282 13.99 -10.36 -19.33
C LEU A 282 13.65 -9.95 -20.77
N ALA A 283 13.32 -8.67 -21.01
CA ALA A 283 13.09 -8.16 -22.36
C ALA A 283 14.35 -8.25 -23.24
N LEU A 284 15.53 -7.90 -22.69
CA LEU A 284 16.81 -8.05 -23.39
C LEU A 284 17.14 -9.52 -23.69
N GLY A 285 16.89 -10.43 -22.75
CA GLY A 285 17.04 -11.87 -22.97
C GLY A 285 16.11 -12.39 -24.08
N ALA A 286 14.85 -11.96 -24.07
CA ALA A 286 13.90 -12.31 -25.13
C ALA A 286 14.31 -11.75 -26.51
N LEU A 287 14.90 -10.55 -26.56
CA LEU A 287 15.45 -9.99 -27.80
C LEU A 287 16.63 -10.81 -28.32
N HIS A 288 17.54 -11.20 -27.42
CA HIS A 288 18.69 -12.04 -27.76
C HIS A 288 18.27 -13.38 -28.37
N ASP A 289 17.20 -13.98 -27.82
CA ASP A 289 16.65 -15.25 -28.29
C ASP A 289 15.66 -15.10 -29.46
N ASN A 290 15.55 -13.91 -30.06
CA ASN A 290 14.64 -13.58 -31.17
C ASN A 290 13.14 -13.78 -30.85
N ALA A 291 12.77 -13.81 -29.57
CA ALA A 291 11.38 -13.90 -29.09
C ALA A 291 10.73 -12.51 -29.04
N TRP A 292 10.56 -11.88 -30.22
CA TRP A 292 10.03 -10.51 -30.36
C TRP A 292 8.73 -10.22 -29.61
N PRO A 293 7.71 -11.11 -29.61
CA PRO A 293 6.47 -10.83 -28.87
C PRO A 293 6.69 -10.77 -27.36
N ALA A 294 7.53 -11.65 -26.81
CA ALA A 294 7.85 -11.67 -25.39
C ALA A 294 8.65 -10.42 -25.01
N ALA A 295 9.65 -10.05 -25.83
CA ALA A 295 10.43 -8.84 -25.66
C ALA A 295 9.56 -7.57 -25.65
N ALA A 296 8.61 -7.45 -26.58
CA ALA A 296 7.72 -6.29 -26.65
C ALA A 296 6.85 -6.16 -25.39
N VAL A 297 6.25 -7.26 -24.92
CA VAL A 297 5.39 -7.25 -23.73
C VAL A 297 6.19 -6.95 -22.47
N LEU A 298 7.34 -7.59 -22.29
CA LEU A 298 8.21 -7.37 -21.13
C LEU A 298 8.80 -5.96 -21.12
N GLY A 299 9.24 -5.47 -22.27
CA GLY A 299 9.76 -4.12 -22.45
C GLY A 299 8.71 -3.04 -22.19
N LEU A 300 7.48 -3.23 -22.69
CA LEU A 300 6.35 -2.35 -22.37
C LEU A 300 6.04 -2.37 -20.87
N GLY A 301 6.09 -3.54 -20.22
CA GLY A 301 5.95 -3.67 -18.77
C GLY A 301 6.99 -2.85 -18.02
N ALA A 302 8.27 -2.99 -18.37
CA ALA A 302 9.37 -2.20 -17.78
C ALA A 302 9.15 -0.70 -17.96
N LEU A 303 8.78 -0.26 -19.17
CA LEU A 303 8.53 1.14 -19.49
C LEU A 303 7.36 1.70 -18.67
N LEU A 304 6.24 0.98 -18.59
CA LEU A 304 5.07 1.43 -17.83
C LEU A 304 5.38 1.55 -16.33
N LEU A 305 6.13 0.60 -15.76
CA LEU A 305 6.58 0.67 -14.37
C LEU A 305 7.47 1.89 -14.13
N ALA A 306 8.47 2.11 -15.00
CA ALA A 306 9.36 3.26 -14.91
C ALA A 306 8.59 4.59 -15.01
N LEU A 307 7.67 4.71 -15.96
CA LEU A 307 6.84 5.90 -16.14
C LEU A 307 5.96 6.16 -14.91
N ARG A 308 5.34 5.13 -14.33
CA ARG A 308 4.54 5.28 -13.11
C ARG A 308 5.37 5.70 -11.90
N THR A 309 6.58 5.17 -11.76
CA THR A 309 7.50 5.58 -10.70
C THR A 309 7.92 7.04 -10.85
N LEU A 310 8.23 7.47 -12.08
CA LEU A 310 8.58 8.85 -12.39
C LEU A 310 7.39 9.79 -12.14
N GLU A 311 6.21 9.46 -12.66
CA GLU A 311 4.98 10.24 -12.48
C GLU A 311 4.64 10.43 -11.00
N GLN A 312 4.70 9.36 -10.20
CA GLN A 312 4.36 9.42 -8.78
C GLN A 312 5.40 10.19 -7.95
N SER A 313 6.68 10.03 -8.26
CA SER A 313 7.76 10.73 -7.57
C SER A 313 7.76 12.23 -7.91
N THR A 314 7.57 12.57 -9.19
CA THR A 314 7.47 13.96 -9.64
C THR A 314 6.25 14.66 -9.06
N ALA A 315 5.06 14.04 -9.09
CA ALA A 315 3.85 14.62 -8.52
C ALA A 315 3.95 14.82 -7.00
N ALA A 316 4.62 13.91 -6.28
CA ALA A 316 4.88 14.07 -4.85
C ALA A 316 5.81 15.26 -4.58
N MET A 317 6.92 15.37 -5.31
CA MET A 317 7.86 16.50 -5.20
C MET A 317 7.22 17.84 -5.61
N ALA A 318 6.38 17.85 -6.65
CA ALA A 318 5.63 19.01 -7.09
C ALA A 318 4.64 19.50 -6.03
N THR A 319 4.02 18.58 -5.29
CA THR A 319 3.10 18.94 -4.21
C THR A 319 3.84 19.60 -3.06
N ILE A 320 5.03 19.10 -2.69
CA ILE A 320 5.82 19.73 -1.64
C ILE A 320 6.32 21.11 -2.03
N THR A 321 6.91 21.23 -3.22
CA THR A 321 7.43 22.51 -3.71
C THR A 321 6.34 23.59 -3.85
N ARG A 322 5.12 23.23 -4.28
CA ARG A 322 3.98 24.15 -4.32
C ARG A 322 3.50 24.56 -2.93
N GLY A 323 3.34 23.62 -2.01
CA GLY A 323 2.94 23.92 -0.63
C GLY A 323 3.92 24.86 0.06
N LEU A 324 5.23 24.64 -0.13
CA LEU A 324 6.27 25.54 0.40
C LEU A 324 6.26 26.93 -0.25
N ARG A 325 6.08 27.02 -1.57
CA ARG A 325 5.93 28.33 -2.26
C ARG A 325 4.71 29.10 -1.78
N ARG A 326 3.60 28.40 -1.50
CA ARG A 326 2.37 29.03 -1.01
C ARG A 326 2.56 29.58 0.41
N LEU A 327 3.25 28.86 1.28
CA LEU A 327 3.60 29.36 2.61
C LEU A 327 4.48 30.61 2.55
N HIS A 328 5.45 30.65 1.63
CA HIS A 328 6.28 31.85 1.44
C HIS A 328 5.47 33.06 0.98
N LYS A 329 4.51 32.86 0.05
CA LYS A 329 3.68 33.95 -0.47
C LYS A 329 2.60 34.42 0.49
N GLY A 330 2.13 33.57 1.40
CA GLY A 330 1.10 33.90 2.39
C GLY A 330 1.64 34.44 3.71
N GLY A 331 2.97 34.42 3.91
CA GLY A 331 3.66 34.99 5.08
C GLY A 331 4.39 36.30 4.80
N ALA A 332 4.23 36.88 3.61
CA ALA A 332 4.67 38.22 3.24
C ALA A 332 3.46 39.16 3.20
#